data_AF-A0A0P0K7Z3-F1
#
_entry.id   AF-A0A0P0K7Z3-F1
#
_cell.length_a   1.000
_cell.length_b   1.000
_cell.length_c   1.000
_cell.angle_alpha   90.00
_cell.angle_beta   90.00
_cell.angle_gamma   90.00
#
_symmetry.space_group_name_H-M   'P 1'
#
loop_
_entity.id
_entity.type
_entity.pdbx_description
1 polymer ?
#
loop_
_entity_poly.entity_id
_entity_poly.type
_entity_poly.pdbx_seq_one_letter_code
_entity_poly.pdbx_strand_id
1 'polypeptide(L)'
;EVRHISNGYATLLTVLQEDDNAPLIERDLAQAWWINHAYLDGFGSAIMEYSSDDRSDPESYMDKWERWIENDWYRSYVLKLGKLGLNFPPEMFERARQRLEGGLVARNMLSSAAFWMLHFWRTEPLGERDFEWFENKYPG
;
A
#
# COMPACT_ATOMS: atom_id res chain seq x y z
N GLU A 1 0.28 16.13 8.46
CA GLU A 1 -0.75 15.11 8.23
C GLU A 1 -2.11 15.27 8.90
N VAL A 2 -2.25 15.21 10.23
CA VAL A 2 -3.60 15.12 10.86
C VAL A 2 -4.60 16.20 10.37
N ARG A 3 -4.15 17.45 10.22
CA ARG A 3 -4.97 18.55 9.66
C ARG A 3 -5.38 18.32 8.20
N HIS A 4 -4.53 17.71 7.39
CA HIS A 4 -4.83 17.40 5.99
C HIS A 4 -5.83 16.23 5.88
N ILE A 5 -5.73 15.25 6.77
CA ILE A 5 -6.72 14.17 6.89
C ILE A 5 -8.09 14.75 7.27
N SER A 6 -8.14 15.69 8.23
CA SER A 6 -9.38 16.40 8.58
C SER A 6 -9.96 17.18 7.39
N ASN A 7 -9.12 17.80 6.55
CA ASN A 7 -9.59 18.48 5.34
C ASN A 7 -10.23 17.50 4.33
N GLY A 8 -9.65 16.30 4.17
CA GLY A 8 -10.24 15.26 3.32
C GLY A 8 -11.62 14.82 3.82
N TYR A 9 -11.75 14.62 5.13
CA TYR A 9 -13.04 14.30 5.75
C TYR A 9 -14.07 15.43 5.60
N ALA A 10 -13.65 16.68 5.80
CA ALA A 10 -14.53 17.84 5.60
C ALA A 10 -14.99 17.96 4.13
N THR A 11 -14.09 17.69 3.18
CA THR A 11 -14.41 17.66 1.75
C THR A 11 -15.51 16.63 1.47
N LEU A 12 -15.37 15.40 1.98
CA LEU A 12 -16.39 14.35 1.85
C LEU A 12 -17.75 14.80 2.40
N LEU A 13 -17.77 15.39 3.60
CA LEU A 13 -19.02 15.89 4.19
C LEU A 13 -19.68 17.00 3.37
N THR A 14 -18.89 17.85 2.71
CA THR A 14 -19.43 18.90 1.83
C THR A 14 -20.03 18.31 0.55
N VAL A 15 -19.33 17.38 -0.11
CA VAL A 15 -19.82 16.82 -1.38
C VAL A 15 -20.98 15.84 -1.20
N LEU A 16 -21.09 15.20 -0.03
CA LEU A 16 -22.22 14.33 0.32
C LEU A 16 -23.51 15.08 0.68
N GLN A 17 -23.52 16.42 0.61
CA GLN A 17 -24.76 17.20 0.72
C GLN A 17 -25.69 17.01 -0.50
N GLU A 18 -25.14 16.51 -1.61
CA GLU A 18 -25.89 16.15 -2.81
C GLU A 18 -26.01 14.62 -2.90
N ASP A 19 -27.23 14.10 -2.84
CA ASP A 19 -27.49 12.64 -2.75
C ASP A 19 -26.94 11.86 -3.96
N ASP A 20 -26.91 12.48 -5.15
CA ASP A 20 -26.43 11.87 -6.39
C ASP A 20 -24.90 11.65 -6.41
N ASN A 21 -24.16 12.25 -5.47
CA ASN A 21 -22.70 12.17 -5.46
C ASN A 21 -22.16 10.88 -4.85
N ALA A 22 -22.93 10.17 -4.02
CA ALA A 22 -22.47 8.95 -3.35
C ALA A 22 -21.84 7.92 -4.32
N PRO A 23 -22.49 7.47 -5.41
CA PRO A 23 -21.89 6.51 -6.33
C PRO A 23 -20.66 7.05 -7.09
N LEU A 24 -20.60 8.37 -7.32
CA LEU A 24 -19.45 9.01 -7.96
C LEU A 24 -18.24 9.01 -7.02
N ILE A 25 -18.47 9.33 -5.75
CA ILE A 25 -17.46 9.34 -4.69
C ILE A 25 -16.92 7.93 -4.45
N GLU A 26 -17.79 6.92 -4.38
CA GLU A 26 -17.38 5.52 -4.22
C GLU A 26 -16.42 5.10 -5.34
N ARG A 27 -16.77 5.39 -6.59
CA ARG A 27 -15.93 5.11 -7.77
C ARG A 27 -14.59 5.85 -7.68
N ASP A 28 -14.62 7.15 -7.38
CA ASP A 28 -13.42 7.99 -7.41
C ASP A 28 -12.47 7.65 -6.26
N LEU A 29 -12.98 7.34 -5.07
CA LEU A 29 -12.19 6.84 -3.95
C LEU A 29 -11.62 5.45 -4.23
N ALA A 30 -12.40 4.58 -4.88
CA ALA A 30 -11.93 3.27 -5.30
C ALA A 30 -10.75 3.37 -6.28
N GLN A 31 -10.86 4.27 -7.27
CA GLN A 31 -9.79 4.54 -8.21
C GLN A 31 -8.57 5.18 -7.53
N ALA A 32 -8.80 6.17 -6.66
CA ALA A 32 -7.73 6.84 -5.93
C ALA A 32 -6.94 5.85 -5.07
N TRP A 33 -7.62 4.94 -4.37
CA TRP A 33 -6.97 3.84 -3.65
C TRP A 33 -6.08 3.02 -4.57
N TRP A 34 -6.63 2.53 -5.70
CA TRP A 34 -5.90 1.62 -6.58
C TRP A 34 -4.64 2.26 -7.14
N ILE A 35 -4.72 3.54 -7.53
CA ILE A 35 -3.56 4.30 -8.02
C ILE A 35 -2.48 4.39 -6.93
N ASN A 36 -2.87 4.72 -5.69
CA ASN A 36 -1.94 4.89 -4.58
C ASN A 36 -1.31 3.55 -4.18
N HIS A 37 -2.09 2.52 -3.89
CA HIS A 37 -1.60 1.18 -3.53
C HIS A 37 -0.65 0.63 -4.60
N ALA A 38 -1.03 0.68 -5.88
CA ALA A 38 -0.26 0.05 -6.95
C ALA A 38 1.15 0.64 -7.08
N TYR A 39 1.31 1.91 -6.74
CA TYR A 39 2.61 2.60 -6.73
C TYR A 39 3.32 2.47 -5.38
N LEU A 40 2.66 2.88 -4.29
CA LEU A 40 3.27 2.97 -2.97
C LEU A 40 3.66 1.61 -2.43
N ASP A 41 2.91 0.55 -2.72
CA ASP A 41 3.28 -0.75 -2.20
C ASP A 41 4.44 -1.34 -2.98
N GLY A 42 4.45 -1.18 -4.31
CA GLY A 42 5.55 -1.62 -5.15
C GLY A 42 6.86 -0.89 -4.86
N PHE A 43 6.82 0.45 -4.74
CA PHE A 43 8.01 1.28 -4.56
C PHE A 43 8.39 1.48 -3.08
N GLY A 44 7.41 1.64 -2.19
CA GLY A 44 7.65 1.82 -0.77
C GLY A 44 8.22 0.58 -0.10
N SER A 45 7.67 -0.60 -0.41
CA SER A 45 8.23 -1.88 0.08
C SER A 45 9.66 -2.10 -0.41
N ALA A 46 9.93 -1.77 -1.68
CA ALA A 46 11.27 -1.82 -2.25
C ALA A 46 12.28 -0.97 -1.47
N ILE A 47 11.92 0.27 -1.11
CA ILE A 47 12.78 1.11 -0.29
C ILE A 47 12.98 0.50 1.10
N MET A 48 11.90 0.04 1.73
CA MET A 48 11.95 -0.46 3.11
C MET A 48 12.77 -1.74 3.24
N GLU A 49 12.66 -2.65 2.29
CA GLU A 49 13.23 -3.99 2.42
C GLU A 49 14.51 -4.20 1.60
N TYR A 50 14.61 -3.60 0.42
CA TYR A 50 15.73 -3.83 -0.50
C TYR A 50 16.78 -2.72 -0.48
N SER A 51 16.53 -1.60 0.22
CA SER A 51 17.49 -0.47 0.29
C SER A 51 18.13 -0.29 1.67
N SER A 52 17.84 -1.19 2.62
CA SER A 52 18.43 -1.20 3.96
C SER A 52 19.30 -2.44 4.14
N ASP A 53 20.47 -2.30 4.76
CA ASP A 53 21.30 -3.41 5.24
C ASP A 53 20.93 -3.80 6.69
N ASP A 54 20.13 -2.97 7.37
CA ASP A 54 19.63 -3.27 8.70
C ASP A 54 18.44 -4.23 8.62
N ARG A 55 18.52 -5.32 9.38
CA ARG A 55 17.52 -6.38 9.51
C ARG A 55 17.01 -6.50 10.95
N SER A 56 17.25 -5.48 11.77
CA SER A 56 16.79 -5.41 13.16
C SER A 56 15.29 -5.19 13.28
N ASP A 57 14.64 -4.63 12.24
CA ASP A 57 13.20 -4.46 12.17
C ASP A 57 12.52 -5.84 12.12
N PRO A 58 11.71 -6.20 13.14
CA PRO A 58 11.05 -7.49 13.20
C PRO A 58 9.85 -7.58 12.25
N GLU A 59 9.35 -6.48 11.70
CA GLU A 59 8.18 -6.45 10.82
C GLU A 59 8.61 -6.39 9.35
N SER A 60 8.11 -7.33 8.55
CA SER A 60 8.16 -7.24 7.08
C SER A 60 7.24 -6.12 6.55
N TYR A 61 7.33 -5.83 5.26
CA TYR A 61 6.38 -4.93 4.62
C TYR A 61 4.97 -5.49 4.67
N MET A 62 4.77 -6.81 4.62
CA MET A 62 3.44 -7.42 4.76
C MET A 62 2.85 -7.20 6.16
N ASP A 63 3.68 -7.31 7.20
CA ASP A 63 3.25 -7.03 8.59
C ASP A 63 2.83 -5.54 8.72
N LYS A 64 3.64 -4.65 8.15
CA LYS A 64 3.33 -3.20 8.11
C LYS A 64 2.08 -2.91 7.29
N TRP A 65 1.89 -3.58 6.16
CA TRP A 65 0.74 -3.39 5.28
C TRP A 65 -0.55 -3.81 5.98
N GLU A 66 -0.55 -4.96 6.67
CA GLU A 66 -1.68 -5.40 7.47
C GLU A 66 -2.02 -4.38 8.57
N ARG A 67 -1.01 -3.85 9.26
CA ARG A 67 -1.22 -2.82 10.28
C ARG A 67 -1.75 -1.51 9.69
N TRP A 68 -1.07 -0.94 8.71
CA TRP A 68 -1.38 0.40 8.19
C TRP A 68 -2.60 0.41 7.27
N ILE A 69 -2.67 -0.54 6.34
CA ILE A 69 -3.71 -0.55 5.32
C ILE A 69 -4.92 -1.31 5.81
N GLU A 70 -4.76 -2.55 6.25
CA GLU A 70 -5.93 -3.37 6.61
C GLU A 70 -6.57 -2.87 7.91
N ASN A 71 -5.78 -2.66 8.96
CA ASN A 71 -6.29 -2.32 10.27
C ASN A 71 -6.57 -0.81 10.44
N ASP A 72 -5.57 0.04 10.18
CA ASP A 72 -5.68 1.47 10.46
C ASP A 72 -6.47 2.23 9.38
N TRP A 73 -6.26 1.92 8.10
CA TRP A 73 -6.96 2.63 7.02
C TRP A 73 -8.31 1.99 6.67
N TYR A 74 -8.33 0.71 6.29
CA TYR A 74 -9.56 0.06 5.82
C TYR A 74 -10.58 -0.12 6.95
N ARG A 75 -10.22 -0.90 7.98
CA ARG A 75 -11.15 -1.23 9.08
C ARG A 75 -11.49 -0.02 9.93
N SER A 76 -10.50 0.82 10.25
CA SER A 76 -10.69 1.92 11.20
C SER A 76 -11.15 3.25 10.57
N TYR A 77 -10.90 3.49 9.28
CA TYR A 77 -11.31 4.71 8.58
C TYR A 77 -12.35 4.45 7.49
N VAL A 78 -12.06 3.63 6.48
CA VAL A 78 -12.92 3.43 5.30
C VAL A 78 -14.28 2.83 5.69
N LEU A 79 -14.32 1.78 6.51
CA LEU A 79 -15.59 1.17 6.95
C LEU A 79 -16.50 2.15 7.70
N LYS A 80 -15.93 3.16 8.38
CA LYS A 80 -16.72 4.18 9.08
C LYS A 80 -17.40 5.15 8.12
N LEU A 81 -16.92 5.28 6.88
CA LEU A 81 -17.59 6.05 5.83
C LEU A 81 -18.95 5.44 5.45
N GLY A 82 -19.19 4.17 5.76
CA GLY A 82 -20.53 3.55 5.66
C GLY A 82 -21.60 4.28 6.46
N LYS A 83 -21.23 4.94 7.57
CA LYS A 83 -22.17 5.79 8.34
C LYS A 83 -22.60 7.05 7.58
N LEU A 84 -21.86 7.41 6.53
CA LEU A 84 -22.13 8.55 5.65
C LEU A 84 -22.83 8.11 4.35
N GLY A 85 -23.27 6.85 4.25
CA GLY A 85 -23.94 6.32 3.07
C GLY A 85 -23.02 5.81 1.95
N LEU A 86 -21.71 5.73 2.19
CA LEU A 86 -20.74 5.23 1.20
C LEU A 86 -20.44 3.74 1.39
N ASN A 87 -20.45 2.99 0.31
CA ASN A 87 -20.14 1.56 0.28
C ASN A 87 -18.83 1.29 -0.48
N PHE A 88 -17.86 0.69 0.22
CA PHE A 88 -16.57 0.31 -0.36
C PHE A 88 -16.43 -1.21 -0.40
N PRO A 89 -16.32 -1.83 -1.58
CA PRO A 89 -16.19 -3.27 -1.68
C PRO A 89 -14.83 -3.75 -1.12
N PRO A 90 -14.80 -4.81 -0.29
CA PRO A 90 -13.56 -5.36 0.26
C PRO A 90 -12.63 -5.93 -0.82
N GLU A 91 -13.20 -6.38 -1.94
CA GLU A 91 -12.50 -7.10 -3.00
C GLU A 91 -11.25 -6.36 -3.51
N MET A 92 -11.29 -5.03 -3.56
CA MET A 92 -10.14 -4.24 -4.03
C MET A 92 -8.93 -4.28 -3.08
N PHE A 93 -9.19 -4.45 -1.78
CA PHE A 93 -8.16 -4.61 -0.75
C PHE A 93 -7.60 -6.01 -0.75
N GLU A 94 -8.48 -7.01 -0.88
CA GLU A 94 -8.10 -8.41 -1.00
C GLU A 94 -7.21 -8.61 -2.24
N ARG A 95 -7.60 -8.00 -3.37
CA ARG A 95 -6.81 -8.03 -4.60
C ARG A 95 -5.46 -7.32 -4.45
N ALA A 96 -5.42 -6.19 -3.74
CA ALA A 96 -4.17 -5.50 -3.42
C ALA A 96 -3.22 -6.40 -2.62
N ARG A 97 -3.74 -7.05 -1.57
CA ARG A 97 -3.00 -8.02 -0.74
C ARG A 97 -2.51 -9.21 -1.56
N GLN A 98 -3.37 -9.80 -2.39
CA GLN A 98 -3.01 -10.91 -3.28
C GLN A 98 -1.87 -10.56 -4.25
N ARG A 99 -1.78 -9.31 -4.72
CA ARG A 99 -0.65 -8.89 -5.56
C ARG A 99 0.66 -8.92 -4.80
N LEU A 100 0.65 -8.47 -3.54
CA LEU A 100 1.84 -8.47 -2.69
C LEU A 100 2.28 -9.88 -2.34
N GLU A 101 1.34 -10.72 -1.88
CA GLU A 101 1.57 -12.15 -1.62
C GLU A 101 2.03 -12.89 -2.88
N GLY A 102 1.54 -12.49 -4.05
CA GLY A 102 1.97 -13.00 -5.36
C GLY A 102 3.36 -12.55 -5.82
N GLY A 103 4.15 -11.91 -4.95
CA GLY A 103 5.54 -11.52 -5.22
C GLY A 103 5.69 -10.27 -6.06
N LEU A 104 4.71 -9.34 -6.06
CA LEU A 104 4.79 -8.08 -6.80
C LEU A 104 6.10 -7.33 -6.53
N VAL A 105 6.49 -7.20 -5.27
CA VAL A 105 7.67 -6.42 -4.86
C VAL A 105 8.94 -7.09 -5.37
N ALA A 106 9.12 -8.38 -5.12
CA ALA A 106 10.28 -9.14 -5.59
C ALA A 106 10.44 -9.05 -7.12
N ARG A 107 9.34 -9.18 -7.88
CA ARG A 107 9.37 -9.04 -9.35
C ARG A 107 9.73 -7.62 -9.80
N ASN A 108 9.22 -6.61 -9.10
CA ASN A 108 9.58 -5.21 -9.37
C ASN A 108 11.06 -4.96 -9.09
N MET A 109 11.61 -5.55 -8.03
CA MET A 109 13.03 -5.39 -7.67
C MET A 109 13.97 -6.13 -8.60
N LEU A 110 13.60 -7.33 -9.06
CA LEU A 110 14.33 -8.01 -10.13
C LEU A 110 14.33 -7.18 -11.42
N SER A 111 13.19 -6.59 -11.78
CA SER A 111 13.10 -5.70 -12.94
C SER A 111 13.95 -4.44 -12.74
N SER A 112 13.88 -3.82 -11.56
CA SER A 112 14.68 -2.66 -11.17
C SER A 112 16.19 -2.95 -11.28
N ALA A 113 16.64 -4.08 -10.76
CA ALA A 113 18.02 -4.51 -10.86
C ALA A 113 18.46 -4.75 -12.32
N ALA A 114 17.59 -5.32 -13.17
CA ALA A 114 17.87 -5.50 -14.59
C ALA A 114 17.99 -4.17 -15.36
N PHE A 115 17.24 -3.15 -14.95
CA PHE A 115 17.22 -1.82 -15.57
C PHE A 115 18.02 -0.76 -14.80
N TRP A 116 18.98 -1.16 -13.95
CA TRP A 116 19.73 -0.26 -13.06
C TRP A 116 20.38 0.92 -13.78
N MET A 117 20.76 0.76 -15.05
CA MET A 117 21.36 1.81 -15.88
C MET A 117 20.44 3.01 -16.14
N LEU A 118 19.14 2.85 -15.93
CA LEU A 118 18.14 3.91 -16.09
C LEU A 118 17.86 4.67 -14.79
N HIS A 119 18.44 4.23 -13.67
CA HIS A 119 18.20 4.83 -12.37
C HIS A 119 19.24 5.91 -12.05
N PHE A 120 18.80 6.89 -11.26
CA PHE A 120 19.67 7.92 -10.67
C PHE A 120 20.11 7.56 -9.24
N TRP A 121 19.87 6.32 -8.81
CA TRP A 121 20.29 5.78 -7.52
C TRP A 121 21.03 4.45 -7.71
N ARG A 122 21.81 4.07 -6.71
CA ARG A 122 22.51 2.77 -6.65
C ARG A 122 21.71 1.83 -5.77
N THR A 123 21.64 0.57 -6.19
CA THR A 123 21.11 -0.54 -5.37
C THR A 123 22.26 -1.49 -5.11
N GLU A 124 22.51 -1.80 -3.84
CA GLU A 124 23.51 -2.81 -3.47
C GLU A 124 22.96 -4.22 -3.75
N PRO A 125 23.83 -5.17 -4.12
CA PRO A 125 23.42 -6.56 -4.23
C PRO A 125 23.07 -7.13 -2.85
N LEU A 126 22.02 -7.95 -2.80
CA LEU A 126 21.62 -8.69 -1.59
C LEU A 126 22.67 -9.75 -1.22
N GLY A 127 22.97 -9.87 0.08
CA GLY A 127 23.86 -10.88 0.64
C GLY A 127 23.11 -12.06 1.29
N GLU A 128 23.85 -13.03 1.80
CA GLU A 128 23.30 -14.26 2.42
C GLU A 128 22.32 -13.94 3.57
N ARG A 129 22.68 -13.00 4.45
CA ARG A 129 21.82 -12.54 5.55
C ARG A 129 20.48 -11.97 5.05
N ASP A 130 20.47 -11.32 3.89
CA ASP A 130 19.25 -10.76 3.32
C ASP A 130 18.35 -11.87 2.80
N PHE A 131 18.92 -12.84 2.10
CA PHE A 131 18.19 -14.01 1.62
C PHE A 131 17.61 -14.85 2.78
N GLU A 132 18.36 -15.05 3.86
CA GLU A 132 17.84 -15.72 5.07
C GLU A 132 16.66 -14.96 5.68
N TRP A 133 16.75 -13.62 5.74
CA TRP A 133 15.66 -12.80 6.24
C TRP A 133 14.43 -12.86 5.32
N PHE A 134 14.64 -12.75 4.00
CA PHE A 134 13.55 -12.85 3.02
C PHE A 134 12.88 -14.22 3.08
N GLU A 135 13.62 -15.32 3.12
CA GLU A 135 13.05 -16.68 3.25
C GLU A 135 12.25 -16.83 4.56
N ASN A 136 12.70 -16.21 5.66
CA ASN A 136 11.96 -16.25 6.92
C ASN A 136 10.64 -15.47 6.86
N LYS A 137 10.62 -14.31 6.18
CA LYS A 137 9.46 -13.43 6.08
C LYS A 137 8.51 -13.78 4.94
N TYR A 138 9.05 -14.33 3.88
CA TYR A 138 8.38 -14.65 2.62
C TYR A 138 8.83 -16.05 2.19
N PRO A 139 8.27 -17.13 2.78
CA PRO A 139 8.68 -18.48 2.41
C PRO A 139 8.32 -18.81 0.95
N GLY A 140 9.32 -19.20 0.15
CA GLY A 140 9.16 -19.61 -1.26
C GLY A 140 9.74 -18.64 -2.30
#